data_AF-A0A3B0P037-F1
#
_entry.id   AF-A0A3B0P037-F1
#
_cell.length_a   1.000
_cell.length_b   1.000
_cell.length_c   1.000
_cell.angle_alpha   90.00
_cell.angle_beta   90.00
_cell.angle_gamma   90.00
#
_symmetry.space_group_name_H-M   'P 1'
#
loop_
_entity.id
_entity.type
_entity.pdbx_description
1 polymer ?
#
loop_
_entity_poly.entity_id
_entity_poly.type
_entity_poly.pdbx_seq_one_letter_code
_entity_poly.pdbx_strand_id
1 'polypeptide(L)' 'MKNTIALIGKPNVGKSTLFNKIIDKRKSIVYDTPGVTRDRIYDLGKW' A
#
# COMPACT_ATOMS: atom_id res chain seq x y z
N MET A 1 0.53 10.19 20.09
CA MET A 1 -0.16 8.95 19.67
C MET A 1 0.06 8.79 18.16
N LYS A 2 0.34 7.57 17.66
CA LYS A 2 0.52 7.30 16.23
C LYS A 2 -0.77 6.70 15.68
N ASN A 3 -1.37 7.34 14.67
CA ASN A 3 -2.58 6.85 14.02
C ASN A 3 -2.19 5.82 12.95
N THR A 4 -2.87 4.68 12.94
CA THR A 4 -2.67 3.63 11.93
C THR A 4 -3.80 3.68 10.92
N ILE A 5 -3.47 3.71 9.62
CA ILE A 5 -4.44 3.76 8.52
C ILE A 5 -4.30 2.48 7.70
N ALA A 6 -5.43 1.82 7.41
CA ALA A 6 -5.48 0.62 6.56
C ALA A 6 -6.15 0.94 5.21
N LEU A 7 -5.52 0.54 4.11
CA LEU A 7 -6.08 0.64 2.76
C LEU A 7 -6.71 -0.70 2.35
N ILE A 8 -8.03 -0.73 2.17
CA ILE A 8 -8.79 -1.92 1.78
C ILE A 8 -9.52 -1.70 0.46
N GLY A 9 -9.72 -2.76 -0.32
CA GLY A 9 -10.45 -2.68 -1.59
C GLY A 9 -10.14 -3.83 -2.54
N LYS A 10 -10.95 -3.95 -3.60
CA LYS A 10 -10.82 -4.98 -4.64
C LYS A 10 -9.39 -5.06 -5.22
N PRO A 11 -8.96 -6.21 -5.77
CA PRO A 11 -7.70 -6.31 -6.50
C PRO A 11 -7.59 -5.22 -7.58
N ASN A 12 -6.38 -4.71 -7.81
CA ASN A 12 -6.05 -3.76 -8.89
C ASN A 12 -6.76 -2.38 -8.89
N VAL A 13 -7.46 -1.99 -7.82
CA VAL A 13 -8.07 -0.64 -7.68
C VAL A 13 -7.10 0.50 -7.36
N GLY A 14 -5.79 0.29 -7.50
CA GLY A 14 -4.78 1.34 -7.27
C GLY A 14 -4.35 1.58 -5.82
N LYS A 15 -4.65 0.66 -4.89
CA LYS A 15 -4.26 0.75 -3.47
C LYS A 15 -2.76 1.01 -3.27
N SER A 16 -1.91 0.30 -4.00
CA SER A 16 -0.46 0.44 -3.95
C SER A 16 0.05 1.77 -4.50
N THR A 17 -0.60 2.31 -5.52
CA THR A 17 -0.31 3.64 -6.05
C THR A 17 -0.57 4.71 -5.00
N LEU A 18 -1.73 4.64 -4.32
CA LEU A 18 -2.05 5.53 -3.23
C LEU A 18 -1.09 5.37 -2.05
N PHE A 19 -0.76 4.13 -1.67
CA PHE A 19 0.20 3.84 -0.61
C PHE A 19 1.56 4.50 -0.90
N ASN A 20 2.13 4.27 -2.09
CA ASN A 20 3.41 4.86 -2.50
C ASN A 20 3.39 6.39 -2.49
N LYS A 21 2.26 7.01 -2.87
CA LYS A 21 2.08 8.46 -2.82
C LYS A 21 2.08 9.00 -1.39
N ILE A 22 1.41 8.31 -0.45
CA ILE A 22 1.33 8.73 0.96
C ILE A 22 2.69 8.61 1.68
N ILE A 23 3.55 7.70 1.24
CA ILE A 23 4.86 7.47 1.88
C ILE A 23 6.01 8.18 1.15
N ASP A 24 5.71 8.88 0.04
CA ASP A 24 6.65 9.53 -0.89
C ASP A 24 7.84 8.62 -1.29
N LYS A 25 7.56 7.32 -1.46
CA LYS A 25 8.54 6.28 -1.77
C LYS A 25 7.94 5.23 -2.71
N ARG A 26 8.76 4.65 -3.57
CA ARG A 26 8.39 3.48 -4.39
C ARG A 26 8.68 2.16 -3.66
N LYS A 27 7.93 1.87 -2.60
CA LYS A 27 8.13 0.64 -1.78
C LYS A 27 7.15 -0.48 -2.14
N SER A 28 5.92 -0.14 -2.54
CA SER A 28 4.97 -1.12 -3.05
C SER A 28 5.30 -1.41 -4.52
N ILE A 29 6.09 -2.47 -4.74
CA ILE A 29 6.21 -3.13 -6.03
C ILE A 29 4.97 -4.03 -6.16
N VAL A 30 4.01 -3.62 -6.97
CA VAL A 30 2.82 -4.43 -7.29
C VAL A 30 3.28 -5.54 -8.22
N TYR A 31 3.17 -6.79 -7.78
CA TYR A 31 3.21 -7.92 -8.70
C TYR A 31 1.82 -8.05 -9.36
N ASP A 32 1.78 -8.10 -10.69
CA ASP A 32 0.56 -8.22 -11.50
C ASP A 32 -0.16 -9.58 -11.35
N THR A 33 0.38 -10.49 -10.53
CA THR A 33 -0.20 -11.81 -10.29
C THR A 33 -1.32 -11.73 -9.24
N PRO A 34 -2.57 -12.09 -9.58
CA PRO A 34 -3.64 -12.22 -8.59
C PRO A 34 -3.23 -13.26 -7.53
N GLY A 35 -3.18 -12.85 -6.26
CA GLY A 35 -2.97 -13.77 -5.12
C GLY A 35 -1.67 -13.60 -4.32
N VAL A 36 -0.79 -12.64 -4.62
CA VAL A 36 0.50 -12.50 -3.92
C VAL A 36 0.59 -11.41 -2.85
N THR A 37 -0.49 -10.74 -2.45
CA THR A 37 -0.43 -9.89 -1.24
C THR A 37 -0.68 -10.70 0.03
N ARG A 38 0.16 -11.72 0.28
CA ARG A 38 0.21 -12.39 1.59
C ARG A 38 0.95 -11.55 2.63
N ASP A 39 1.84 -10.64 2.20
CA ASP A 39 2.57 -9.75 3.09
C ASP A 39 1.93 -8.36 3.20
N ARG A 40 1.56 -7.98 4.42
CA ARG A 40 1.09 -6.63 4.74
C ARG A 40 2.29 -5.68 4.68
N ILE A 41 2.20 -4.65 3.83
CA ILE A 41 3.24 -3.62 3.72
C ILE A 41 2.93 -2.48 4.69
N TYR A 42 3.90 -2.14 5.54
CA TYR A 42 3.81 -1.04 6.51
C TYR A 42 4.87 0.02 6.20
N ASP A 43 4.49 1.28 6.35
CA ASP A 43 5.41 2.41 6.37
C ASP A 43 4.80 3.60 7.13
N LEU A 44 5.61 4.63 7.37
CA LEU A 44 5.17 5.89 7.93
C LEU A 44 4.69 6.80 6.81
N GLY A 45 3.41 7.18 6.87
CA GLY A 45 2.87 8.22 5.99
C GLY A 45 3.54 9.56 6.29
N LYS A 46 3.94 10.26 5.23
CA LYS A 46 4.31 11.66 5.25
C LYS A 46 3.30 12.36 4.34
N TRP A 47 2.28 12.95 4.95
CA TRP A 47 1.31 13.80 4.29
C TRP A 47 1.59 15.26 4.61
#